data_AF-A0A8T6LRA9-F1
#
_entry.id   AF-A0A8T6LRA9-F1
#
_cell.length_a   1.000
_cell.length_b   1.000
_cell.length_c   1.000
_cell.angle_alpha   90.00
_cell.angle_beta   90.00
_cell.angle_gamma   90.00
#
_symmetry.space_group_name_H-M   'P 1'
#
loop_
_entity.id
_entity.type
_entity.pdbx_description
1 polymer ?
#
loop_
_entity_poly.entity_id
_entity_poly.type
_entity_poly.pdbx_seq_one_letter_code
_entity_poly.pdbx_strand_id
1 'polypeptide(L)'
;MRSIRENFLIAGLICITTGAFFTVANLMSLAATIGLSGVVLFVLGMTIKTEKGMSPKEIANWKPESAQLPDAGRVMYRVDVTLDEPKKSTILCGPCGHVEVLDSDRPVEYSCPACFILLWTEEEE
;
A
#
# COMPACT_ATOMS: atom_id res chain seq x y z
N MET A 1 -11.92 12.72 -1.54
CA MET A 1 -12.84 12.04 -2.48
C MET A 1 -12.79 10.56 -2.13
N ARG A 2 -13.93 9.91 -1.84
CA ARG A 2 -13.97 8.47 -1.54
C ARG A 2 -13.41 7.67 -2.71
N SER A 3 -12.72 6.56 -2.44
CA SER A 3 -12.17 5.71 -3.50
C SER A 3 -13.29 5.20 -4.40
N ILE A 4 -13.01 4.96 -5.70
CA ILE A 4 -14.03 4.46 -6.63
C ILE A 4 -14.67 3.15 -6.11
N ARG A 5 -13.86 2.31 -5.44
CA ARG A 5 -14.33 1.14 -4.69
C ARG A 5 -15.44 1.48 -3.69
N GLU A 6 -15.20 2.46 -2.82
CA GLU A 6 -16.14 2.86 -1.78
C GLU A 6 -17.47 3.36 -2.37
N ASN A 7 -17.42 4.09 -3.49
CA ASN A 7 -18.64 4.56 -4.15
C ASN A 7 -19.49 3.39 -4.67
N PHE A 8 -18.87 2.39 -5.30
CA PHE A 8 -19.57 1.18 -5.77
C PHE A 8 -20.16 0.36 -4.61
N LEU A 9 -19.42 0.17 -3.53
CA LEU A 9 -19.88 -0.58 -2.36
C LEU A 9 -21.07 0.12 -1.67
N ILE A 10 -21.00 1.44 -1.50
CA ILE A 10 -22.08 2.23 -0.89
C ILE A 10 -23.32 2.25 -1.79
N ALA A 11 -23.14 2.48 -3.09
CA ALA A 11 -24.24 2.45 -4.05
C ALA A 11 -24.92 1.07 -4.08
N GLY A 12 -24.13 0.00 -4.14
CA GLY A 12 -24.64 -1.38 -4.08
C GLY A 12 -25.45 -1.65 -2.80
N LEU A 13 -24.95 -1.23 -1.63
CA LEU A 13 -25.66 -1.38 -0.36
C LEU A 13 -27.00 -0.62 -0.35
N ILE A 14 -27.02 0.61 -0.87
CA ILE A 14 -28.24 1.42 -0.96
C ILE A 14 -29.26 0.74 -1.89
N CYS A 15 -28.82 0.24 -3.05
CA CYS A 15 -29.70 -0.46 -3.99
C CYS A 15 -30.25 -1.77 -3.38
N ILE A 16 -29.43 -2.57 -2.69
CA ILE A 16 -29.88 -3.81 -2.03
C ILE A 16 -30.93 -3.51 -0.96
N THR A 17 -30.67 -2.53 -0.09
CA THR A 17 -31.60 -2.16 1.00
C THR A 17 -32.91 -1.59 0.44
N THR A 18 -32.83 -0.76 -0.60
CA THR A 18 -34.01 -0.20 -1.29
C THR A 18 -34.82 -1.28 -2.00
N GLY A 19 -34.16 -2.21 -2.70
CA GLY A 19 -34.82 -3.36 -3.34
C GLY A 19 -35.56 -4.24 -2.34
N ALA A 20 -34.94 -4.52 -1.18
CA ALA A 20 -35.58 -5.25 -0.09
C ALA A 20 -36.80 -4.50 0.46
N PHE A 21 -36.74 -3.18 0.61
CA PHE A 21 -37.90 -2.39 1.03
C PHE A 21 -39.09 -2.51 0.04
N PHE A 22 -38.81 -2.50 -1.27
CA PHE A 22 -39.86 -2.66 -2.29
C PHE A 22 -40.51 -4.05 -2.30
N THR A 23 -39.85 -5.10 -1.79
CA THR A 23 -40.52 -6.40 -1.59
C THR A 23 -41.63 -6.33 -0.55
N VAL A 24 -41.47 -5.52 0.51
CA VAL A 24 -42.50 -5.31 1.54
C VAL A 24 -43.70 -4.56 0.96
N ALA A 25 -43.45 -3.64 0.01
CA ALA A 25 -44.48 -2.89 -0.70
C ALA A 25 -45.17 -3.71 -1.83
N ASN A 26 -44.84 -4.99 -1.99
CA ASN A 26 -45.34 -5.87 -3.06
C ASN A 26 -45.04 -5.37 -4.49
N LEU A 27 -43.98 -4.57 -4.66
CA LEU A 27 -43.53 -4.02 -5.95
C LEU A 27 -42.41 -4.89 -6.53
N MET A 28 -42.73 -6.14 -6.87
CA MET A 28 -41.74 -7.18 -7.19
C MET A 28 -40.84 -6.87 -8.38
N SER A 29 -41.35 -6.22 -9.43
CA SER A 29 -40.54 -5.84 -10.61
C SER A 29 -39.47 -4.79 -10.28
N LEU A 30 -39.83 -3.79 -9.47
CA LEU A 30 -38.89 -2.77 -8.99
C LEU A 30 -37.91 -3.35 -7.96
N ALA A 31 -38.41 -4.20 -7.06
CA ALA A 31 -37.58 -4.89 -6.08
C ALA A 31 -36.50 -5.75 -6.75
N ALA A 32 -36.89 -6.53 -7.77
CA ALA A 32 -35.96 -7.39 -8.49
C ALA A 32 -34.91 -6.60 -9.28
N THR A 33 -35.32 -5.56 -10.01
CA THR A 33 -34.39 -4.76 -10.82
C THR A 33 -33.40 -3.95 -9.96
N ILE A 34 -33.89 -3.28 -8.91
CA ILE A 34 -33.06 -2.46 -8.02
C ILE A 34 -32.19 -3.36 -7.12
N GLY A 35 -32.75 -4.45 -6.59
CA GLY A 35 -32.00 -5.39 -5.77
C GLY A 35 -30.89 -6.10 -6.55
N LEU A 36 -31.19 -6.60 -7.76
CA LEU A 36 -30.20 -7.30 -8.59
C LEU A 36 -29.09 -6.36 -9.06
N SER A 37 -29.43 -5.15 -9.49
CA SER A 37 -28.41 -4.15 -9.84
C SER A 37 -27.53 -3.79 -8.63
N GLY A 38 -28.10 -3.70 -7.42
CA GLY A 38 -27.35 -3.51 -6.19
C GLY A 38 -26.34 -4.62 -5.91
N VAL A 39 -26.73 -5.90 -6.10
CA VAL A 39 -25.82 -7.04 -5.97
C VAL A 39 -24.66 -6.94 -6.98
N VAL A 40 -24.96 -6.63 -8.24
CA VAL A 40 -23.94 -6.46 -9.29
C VAL A 40 -22.95 -5.35 -8.92
N LEU A 41 -23.45 -4.18 -8.51
CA LEU A 41 -22.60 -3.06 -8.08
C LEU A 41 -21.73 -3.42 -6.88
N PHE A 42 -22.29 -4.17 -5.92
CA PHE A 42 -21.57 -4.61 -4.73
C PHE A 42 -20.44 -5.58 -5.07
N VAL A 43 -20.70 -6.57 -5.93
CA VAL A 43 -19.69 -7.52 -6.41
C VAL A 43 -18.58 -6.79 -7.17
N LEU A 44 -18.94 -5.89 -8.09
CA LEU A 44 -17.96 -5.06 -8.80
C LEU A 44 -17.12 -4.23 -7.82
N GLY A 45 -17.75 -3.61 -6.83
CA GLY A 45 -17.07 -2.92 -5.75
C GLY A 45 -16.06 -3.81 -5.01
N MET A 46 -16.40 -5.06 -4.71
CA MET A 46 -15.45 -5.98 -4.06
C MET A 46 -14.26 -6.36 -4.94
N THR A 47 -14.44 -6.41 -6.27
CA THR A 47 -13.35 -6.75 -7.21
C THR A 47 -12.37 -5.60 -7.46
N ILE A 48 -12.77 -4.35 -7.18
CA ILE A 48 -11.90 -3.18 -7.38
C ILE A 48 -10.81 -3.18 -6.31
N LYS A 49 -9.55 -3.33 -6.75
CA LYS A 49 -8.38 -3.14 -5.88
C LYS A 49 -8.37 -1.72 -5.35
N THR A 50 -8.03 -1.56 -4.08
CA THR A 50 -7.84 -0.23 -3.52
C THR A 50 -6.40 0.14 -3.57
N GLU A 51 -6.13 1.16 -4.37
CA GLU A 51 -4.89 1.92 -4.31
C GLU A 51 -4.95 2.85 -3.10
N LYS A 52 -4.95 2.27 -1.90
CA LYS A 52 -4.46 2.97 -0.71
C LYS A 52 -2.95 2.79 -0.71
N GLY A 53 -2.28 3.41 -1.66
CA GLY A 53 -0.85 3.63 -1.53
C GLY A 53 -0.58 4.67 -0.46
N MET A 54 0.62 4.66 0.12
CA MET A 54 1.05 5.78 0.97
C MET A 54 1.15 7.06 0.13
N SER A 55 0.70 8.17 0.69
CA SER A 55 0.92 9.48 0.08
C SER A 55 2.42 9.83 0.10
N PRO A 56 2.90 10.70 -0.82
CA PRO A 56 4.30 11.12 -0.82
C PRO A 56 4.78 11.74 0.51
N LYS A 57 3.87 12.37 1.26
CA LYS A 57 4.16 12.92 2.60
C LYS A 57 4.37 11.83 3.64
N GLU A 58 3.56 10.78 3.61
CA GLU A 58 3.71 9.63 4.51
C GLU A 58 5.02 8.89 4.23
N ILE A 59 5.39 8.73 2.95
CA ILE A 59 6.68 8.15 2.53
C ILE A 59 7.85 9.02 3.03
N ALA A 60 7.77 10.35 2.90
CA ALA A 60 8.84 11.24 3.35
C ALA A 60 9.08 11.15 4.87
N ASN A 61 8.02 11.00 5.67
CA ASN A 61 8.13 10.83 7.13
C ASN A 61 8.73 9.46 7.52
N TRP A 62 8.70 8.47 6.63
CA TRP A 62 9.33 7.18 6.84
C TRP A 62 10.83 7.18 6.55
N LYS A 63 11.34 8.19 5.82
CA LYS A 63 12.76 8.29 5.48
C LYS A 63 13.59 8.52 6.75
N PRO A 64 14.57 7.65 7.07
CA PRO A 64 15.49 7.91 8.16
C PRO A 64 16.27 9.21 7.91
N GLU A 65 16.50 9.97 8.98
CA GLU A 65 17.41 11.10 8.92
C GLU A 65 18.83 10.63 8.63
N SER A 66 19.59 11.43 7.87
CA SER A 66 20.99 11.16 7.61
C SER A 66 21.80 11.36 8.89
N ALA A 67 22.17 10.26 9.54
CA ALA A 67 23.00 10.26 10.73
C ALA A 67 23.94 9.06 10.70
N GLN A 68 25.16 9.25 11.21
CA GLN A 68 26.07 8.14 11.45
C GLN A 68 25.52 7.24 12.56
N LEU A 69 25.56 5.93 12.32
CA LEU A 69 25.18 4.95 13.34
C LEU A 69 26.41 4.64 14.21
N PRO A 70 26.21 4.35 15.52
CA PRO A 70 27.30 3.98 16.40
C PRO A 70 27.97 2.68 15.94
N ASP A 71 29.28 2.59 16.14
CA ASP A 71 30.04 1.39 15.84
C ASP A 71 29.74 0.29 16.86
N ALA A 72 29.27 -0.86 16.36
CA ALA A 72 28.89 -2.03 17.16
C ALA A 72 29.79 -3.24 16.89
N GLY A 73 30.98 -3.05 16.31
CA GLY A 73 31.90 -4.14 15.95
C GLY A 73 31.50 -4.90 14.68
N ARG A 74 30.49 -4.41 13.96
CA ARG A 74 30.05 -4.85 12.63
C ARG A 74 29.53 -3.64 11.86
N VAL A 75 29.55 -3.71 10.53
CA VAL A 75 28.98 -2.65 9.68
C VAL A 75 27.48 -2.56 9.95
N MET A 76 27.04 -1.43 10.50
CA MET A 76 25.64 -1.16 10.78
C MET A 76 24.97 -0.51 9.56
N TYR A 77 23.73 -0.88 9.30
CA TYR A 77 22.89 -0.28 8.25
C TYR A 77 21.41 -0.43 8.62
N ARG A 78 20.56 0.41 8.05
CA ARG A 78 19.09 0.30 8.17
C ARG A 78 18.48 0.25 6.78
N VAL A 79 17.59 -0.71 6.57
CA VAL A 79 16.81 -0.84 5.33
C VAL A 79 15.35 -0.80 5.69
N ASP A 80 14.64 0.23 5.23
CA ASP A 80 13.19 0.33 5.34
C ASP A 80 12.59 0.13 3.96
N VAL A 81 11.61 -0.77 3.81
CA VAL A 81 10.91 -1.00 2.55
C VAL A 81 9.43 -0.79 2.76
N THR A 82 8.78 -0.01 1.89
CA THR A 82 7.32 0.10 1.91
C THR A 82 6.68 -1.22 1.53
N LEU A 83 5.70 -1.66 2.32
CA LEU A 83 4.93 -2.89 2.03
C LEU A 83 3.91 -2.65 0.92
N ASP A 84 3.30 -1.46 0.93
CA ASP A 84 2.28 -1.04 -0.03
C ASP A 84 2.91 -0.29 -1.21
N GLU A 85 2.21 -0.29 -2.36
CA GLU A 85 2.62 0.51 -3.52
C GLU A 85 2.57 2.01 -3.23
N PRO A 86 3.52 2.81 -3.74
CA PRO A 86 4.70 2.40 -4.50
C PRO A 86 5.76 1.73 -3.60
N LYS A 87 6.33 0.61 -4.07
CA LYS A 87 7.46 -0.05 -3.43
C LYS A 87 8.69 0.87 -3.50
N LYS A 88 9.18 1.28 -2.34
CA LYS A 88 10.37 2.10 -2.15
C LYS A 88 11.21 1.48 -1.05
N SER A 89 12.48 1.28 -1.32
CA SER A 89 13.47 0.91 -0.31
C SER A 89 14.33 2.12 0.02
N THR A 90 14.51 2.37 1.32
CA THR A 90 15.40 3.41 1.82
C THR A 90 16.51 2.76 2.62
N ILE A 91 17.75 3.08 2.27
CA ILE A 91 18.94 2.45 2.81
C ILE A 91 19.79 3.52 3.48
N LEU A 92 20.01 3.38 4.79
CA LEU A 92 20.94 4.20 5.57
C LEU A 92 22.23 3.42 5.81
N CYS A 93 23.33 3.95 5.31
CA CYS A 93 24.68 3.48 5.59
C CYS A 93 25.12 3.97 6.98
N GLY A 94 25.40 3.06 7.91
CA GLY A 94 25.86 3.42 9.25
C GLY A 94 27.21 4.15 9.28
N PRO A 95 28.26 3.69 8.56
CA PRO A 95 29.59 4.31 8.59
C PRO A 95 29.64 5.77 8.09
N CYS A 96 28.95 6.08 6.99
CA CYS A 96 29.02 7.42 6.37
C CYS A 96 27.74 8.25 6.52
N GLY A 97 26.66 7.68 7.05
CA GLY A 97 25.37 8.37 7.18
C GLY A 97 24.65 8.64 5.86
N HIS A 98 25.11 8.07 4.74
CA HIS A 98 24.47 8.23 3.44
C HIS A 98 23.10 7.53 3.42
N VAL A 99 22.09 8.24 2.91
CA VAL A 99 20.73 7.71 2.72
C VAL A 99 20.41 7.66 1.24
N GLU A 100 20.22 6.45 0.73
CA GLU A 100 19.77 6.21 -0.64
C GLU A 100 18.30 5.76 -0.66
N VAL A 101 17.56 6.18 -1.68
CA VAL A 101 16.17 5.77 -1.90
C VAL A 101 16.09 5.14 -3.27
N LEU A 102 15.69 3.87 -3.32
CA LEU A 102 15.50 3.10 -4.54
C LEU A 102 13.99 2.87 -4.77
N ASP A 103 13.56 3.00 -6.02
CA ASP A 103 12.18 2.69 -6.43
C ASP A 103 11.99 1.19 -6.73
N SER A 104 12.54 0.34 -5.85
CA SER A 104 12.49 -1.12 -5.94
C SER A 104 12.30 -1.75 -4.56
N ASP A 105 11.98 -3.05 -4.56
CA ASP A 105 12.14 -3.88 -3.37
C ASP A 105 13.60 -3.91 -2.88
N ARG A 106 13.81 -4.50 -1.69
CA ARG A 106 15.15 -4.64 -1.09
C ARG A 106 16.09 -5.39 -2.05
N PRO A 107 17.26 -4.84 -2.38
CA PRO A 107 18.23 -5.54 -3.21
C PRO A 107 18.93 -6.66 -2.40
N VAL A 108 19.28 -7.74 -3.11
CA VAL A 108 19.94 -8.94 -2.56
C VAL A 108 21.31 -8.60 -1.98
N GLU A 109 22.05 -7.73 -2.66
CA GLU A 109 23.32 -7.16 -2.21
C GLU A 109 23.30 -5.65 -2.34
N TYR A 110 24.04 -4.96 -1.47
CA TYR A 110 24.15 -3.52 -1.56
C TYR A 110 25.48 -3.02 -0.99
N SER A 111 26.13 -2.18 -1.79
CA SER A 111 27.32 -1.42 -1.41
C SER A 111 27.00 0.08 -1.42
N CYS A 112 27.43 0.79 -0.38
CA CYS A 112 27.15 2.21 -0.29
C CYS A 112 27.89 3.00 -1.40
N PRO A 113 27.22 3.85 -2.20
CA PRO A 113 27.87 4.60 -3.27
C PRO A 113 28.80 5.71 -2.76
N ALA A 114 28.68 6.12 -1.49
CA ALA A 114 29.48 7.20 -0.91
C ALA A 114 30.80 6.72 -0.30
N CYS A 115 30.80 5.57 0.36
CA CYS A 115 32.00 5.02 1.03
C CYS A 115 32.47 3.67 0.48
N PHE A 116 31.74 3.10 -0.48
CA PHE A 116 32.04 1.82 -1.14
C PHE A 116 32.16 0.62 -0.19
N ILE A 117 31.64 0.75 1.04
CA ILE A 117 31.56 -0.35 2.00
C ILE A 117 30.37 -1.25 1.62
N LEU A 118 30.64 -2.55 1.54
CA LEU A 118 29.62 -3.58 1.42
C LEU A 118 28.79 -3.60 2.70
N LEU A 119 27.49 -3.35 2.59
CA LEU A 119 26.59 -3.35 3.75
C LEU A 119 26.02 -4.75 4.00
N TRP A 120 25.54 -5.40 2.95
CA TRP A 120 25.09 -6.79 3.01
C TRP A 120 25.20 -7.48 1.65
N THR A 121 25.23 -8.80 1.73
CA THR A 121 24.98 -9.74 0.65
C THR A 121 24.11 -10.82 1.26
N GLU A 122 22.90 -11.02 0.77
CA GLU A 122 22.13 -12.22 1.12
C GLU A 122 22.82 -13.41 0.44
N GLU A 123 23.47 -14.27 1.23
CA GLU A 123 23.82 -15.61 0.76
C GLU A 123 22.52 -16.38 0.55
N GLU A 124 22.28 -16.87 -0.67
CA GLU A 124 21.17 -17.79 -0.96
C GLU A 124 21.34 -19.07 -0.12
N GLU A 125 20.50 -19.26 0.91
CA GLU A 125 20.31 -20.55 1.60
C GLU A 125 19.28 -21.44 0.89
#